data_AF-A0A660WS40-F1
#
_entry.id   AF-A0A660WS40-F1
#
_cell.length_a   1.000
_cell.length_b   1.000
_cell.length_c   1.000
_cell.angle_alpha   90.00
_cell.angle_beta   90.00
_cell.angle_gamma   90.00
#
_symmetry.space_group_name_H-M   'P 1'
#
loop_
_entity.id
_entity.type
_entity.pdbx_description
1 polymer ?
#
loop_
_entity_poly.entity_id
_entity_poly.type
_entity_poly.pdbx_seq_one_letter_code
_entity_poly.pdbx_strand_id
1 'polypeptide(L)'
;MIKEIIGKKIGMTQIFDQEGKLIGVSVVEVEPVCLLEKVDYPTKKAVKIGCFKIDEEKVKKPQLGYFNKLGVKYYKMIKEVSYDIDQE
;
A
#
# COMPACT_ATOMS: atom_id res chain seq x y z
N MET A 1 15.86 2.57 -2.35
CA MET A 1 14.54 3.29 -2.41
C MET A 1 13.37 2.30 -2.39
N ILE A 2 12.16 2.69 -1.97
CA ILE A 2 10.96 1.83 -2.07
C ILE A 2 10.36 1.95 -3.48
N LYS A 3 10.31 0.84 -4.23
CA LYS A 3 9.79 0.81 -5.62
C LYS A 3 8.39 0.20 -5.74
N GLU A 4 7.82 -0.29 -4.64
CA GLU A 4 6.55 -1.02 -4.64
C GLU A 4 5.35 -0.09 -4.34
N ILE A 5 4.22 -0.40 -4.98
CA ILE A 5 2.93 0.27 -4.75
C ILE A 5 1.90 -0.80 -4.42
N ILE A 6 1.04 -0.51 -3.45
CA ILE A 6 -0.08 -1.38 -3.08
C ILE A 6 -1.35 -0.86 -3.73
N GLY A 7 -2.00 -1.73 -4.52
CA GLY A 7 -3.29 -1.44 -5.12
C GLY A 7 -4.29 -2.56 -4.87
N LYS A 8 -5.57 -2.25 -5.09
CA LYS A 8 -6.69 -3.19 -5.01
C LYS A 8 -7.17 -3.49 -6.42
N LYS A 9 -7.25 -4.76 -6.78
CA LYS A 9 -7.85 -5.18 -8.05
C LYS A 9 -9.35 -4.86 -8.03
N ILE A 10 -9.81 -4.02 -8.96
CA ILE A 10 -11.22 -3.63 -9.10
C ILE A 10 -11.93 -4.56 -10.08
N GLY A 11 -11.23 -4.98 -11.14
CA GLY A 11 -11.80 -5.87 -12.12
C GLY A 11 -10.87 -6.08 -13.32
N MET A 12 -11.44 -6.69 -14.35
CA MET A 12 -10.79 -6.89 -15.64
C MET A 12 -11.70 -6.30 -16.72
N THR A 13 -11.10 -5.65 -17.69
CA THR A 13 -11.78 -5.11 -18.86
C THR A 13 -10.91 -5.35 -20.10
N GLN A 14 -11.37 -4.90 -21.25
CA GLN A 14 -10.65 -5.01 -22.51
C GLN A 14 -10.54 -3.63 -23.16
N ILE A 15 -9.39 -3.35 -23.75
CA ILE A 15 -9.13 -2.16 -24.56
C ILE A 15 -8.67 -2.60 -25.95
N PHE A 16 -8.91 -1.75 -26.93
CA PHE A 16 -8.34 -1.93 -28.27
C PHE A 16 -7.08 -1.09 -28.39
N ASP A 17 -6.02 -1.71 -28.92
CA ASP A 17 -4.80 -0.98 -29.27
C ASP A 17 -4.99 -0.18 -30.57
N GLN A 18 -4.04 0.67 -30.92
CA GLN A 18 -4.05 1.52 -32.12
C GLN A 18 -4.20 0.71 -33.41
N GLU A 19 -3.73 -0.54 -33.42
CA GLU A 19 -3.84 -1.48 -34.54
C GLU A 19 -5.14 -2.31 -34.53
N GLY A 20 -6.07 -2.03 -33.62
CA GLY A 20 -7.37 -2.72 -33.52
C GLY A 20 -7.33 -4.09 -32.82
N LYS A 21 -6.21 -4.45 -32.19
CA LYS A 21 -6.08 -5.69 -31.41
C LYS A 21 -6.74 -5.56 -30.04
N LEU A 22 -7.49 -6.59 -29.62
CA LEU A 22 -8.11 -6.66 -28.30
C LEU A 22 -7.09 -7.10 -27.24
N ILE A 23 -6.90 -6.28 -26.21
CA ILE A 23 -6.01 -6.53 -25.07
C ILE A 23 -6.84 -6.58 -23.79
N GLY A 24 -6.79 -7.71 -23.09
CA GLY A 24 -7.36 -7.85 -21.75
C GLY A 24 -6.48 -7.14 -20.72
N VAL A 25 -7.06 -6.23 -19.95
CA VAL A 25 -6.36 -5.43 -18.94
C VAL A 25 -7.01 -5.59 -17.57
N SER A 26 -6.21 -5.50 -16.51
CA SER A 26 -6.70 -5.47 -15.13
C SER A 26 -6.72 -4.04 -14.62
N VAL A 27 -7.84 -3.61 -14.07
CA VAL A 27 -7.97 -2.29 -13.44
C VAL A 27 -7.59 -2.43 -11.97
N VAL A 28 -6.59 -1.66 -11.55
CA VAL A 28 -6.08 -1.62 -10.19
C VAL A 28 -6.28 -0.21 -9.65
N GLU A 29 -7.01 -0.10 -8.53
CA GLU A 29 -7.15 1.14 -7.77
C GLU A 29 -5.95 1.32 -6.85
N VAL A 30 -5.38 2.51 -6.86
CA VAL A 30 -4.23 2.89 -6.02
C VAL A 30 -4.60 4.12 -5.23
N GLU A 31 -4.36 4.08 -3.92
CA GLU A 31 -4.46 5.25 -3.05
C GLU A 31 -3.06 5.66 -2.54
N PRO A 32 -2.87 6.93 -2.15
CA PRO A 32 -1.64 7.37 -1.52
C PRO A 32 -1.29 6.53 -0.27
N VAL A 33 -0.09 5.96 -0.28
CA VAL A 33 0.44 5.16 0.83
C VAL A 33 1.03 6.07 1.91
N CYS A 34 0.88 5.69 3.18
CA CYS A 34 1.48 6.38 4.31
C CYS A 34 2.51 5.48 4.99
N LEU A 35 3.69 6.02 5.29
CA LEU A 35 4.71 5.30 6.05
C LEU A 35 4.34 5.36 7.54
N LEU A 36 4.18 4.19 8.17
CA LEU A 36 3.74 4.07 9.56
C LEU A 36 4.93 3.90 10.50
N GLU A 37 5.80 2.94 10.19
CA GLU A 37 6.87 2.52 11.09
C GLU A 37 8.01 1.89 10.29
N LYS A 38 9.25 2.09 10.73
CA LYS A 38 10.40 1.35 10.22
C LYS A 38 10.57 0.09 11.04
N VAL A 39 10.75 -1.05 10.38
CA VAL A 39 10.98 -2.33 11.04
C VAL A 39 12.40 -2.79 10.73
N ASP A 40 13.21 -2.80 11.78
CA ASP A 40 14.59 -3.28 11.68
C ASP A 40 14.63 -4.78 11.98
N TYR A 41 14.93 -5.56 10.93
CA TYR A 41 15.27 -6.96 11.08
C TYR A 41 16.79 -7.12 10.94
N PRO A 42 17.40 -8.13 11.60
CA PRO A 42 18.84 -8.37 11.49
C PRO A 42 19.29 -8.71 10.06
N THR A 43 18.38 -9.23 9.22
CA THR A 43 18.67 -9.71 7.86
C THR A 43 18.06 -8.86 6.75
N LYS A 44 17.18 -7.91 7.06
CA LYS A 44 16.51 -7.07 6.05
C LYS A 44 16.05 -5.74 6.63
N LYS A 45 15.97 -4.72 5.78
CA LYS A 45 15.32 -3.46 6.12
C LYS A 45 13.91 -3.44 5.55
N ALA A 46 12.94 -3.16 6.40
CA ALA A 46 11.55 -3.10 6.01
C ALA A 46 10.86 -1.86 6.58
N VAL A 47 9.79 -1.43 5.93
CA VAL A 47 8.87 -0.43 6.45
C VAL A 47 7.46 -0.96 6.45
N LYS A 48 6.68 -0.60 7.47
CA LYS A 48 5.24 -0.76 7.47
C LYS A 48 4.61 0.44 6.77
N ILE A 49 3.76 0.15 5.81
CA ILE A 49 2.97 1.14 5.09
C ILE A 49 1.48 0.89 5.30
N GLY A 50 0.73 1.98 5.45
CA GLY A 50 -0.73 2.02 5.52
C GLY A 50 -1.32 2.44 4.18
N CYS A 51 -2.32 1.69 3.72
CA CYS A 51 -3.03 1.90 2.46
C CYS A 51 -4.55 1.85 2.70
N PHE A 52 -5.32 2.50 1.81
CA PHE A 52 -6.78 2.60 1.87
C PHE A 52 -7.29 3.24 3.15
N LYS A 53 -7.54 4.55 3.12
CA LYS A 53 -7.98 5.30 4.31
C LYS A 53 -9.37 4.83 4.76
N ILE A 54 -9.59 4.76 6.06
CA ILE A 54 -10.88 4.43 6.67
C ILE A 54 -11.24 5.38 7.80
N ASP A 55 -12.53 5.46 8.08
CA ASP A 55 -13.06 6.21 9.21
C ASP A 55 -12.72 5.50 10.53
N GLU A 56 -12.58 6.28 11.59
CA GLU A 56 -12.24 5.82 12.94
C GLU A 56 -13.17 4.71 13.44
N GLU A 57 -14.47 4.84 13.17
CA GLU A 57 -15.51 3.90 13.60
C GLU A 57 -15.33 2.49 13.03
N LYS A 58 -14.64 2.36 11.89
CA LYS A 58 -14.39 1.09 11.21
C LYS A 58 -13.08 0.43 11.67
N VAL A 59 -12.30 1.10 12.52
CA VAL A 59 -11.01 0.64 13.01
C VAL A 59 -11.20 -0.21 14.27
N LYS A 60 -10.48 -1.33 14.35
CA LYS A 60 -10.48 -2.16 15.57
C LYS A 60 -9.76 -1.40 16.70
N LYS A 61 -10.29 -1.46 17.92
CA LYS A 61 -9.72 -0.84 19.14
C LYS A 61 -8.18 -0.94 19.27
N PRO A 62 -7.51 -2.10 19.08
CA PRO A 62 -6.04 -2.17 19.18
C PRO A 62 -5.31 -1.37 18.09
N GLN A 63 -5.85 -1.33 16.87
CA GLN A 63 -5.27 -0.58 15.76
C GLN A 63 -5.46 0.93 15.95
N LEU A 64 -6.57 1.34 16.54
CA LEU A 64 -6.86 2.73 16.85
C LEU A 64 -5.81 3.34 17.78
N GLY A 65 -5.44 2.64 18.86
CA GLY A 65 -4.36 3.06 19.76
C GLY A 65 -3.00 3.16 19.05
N TYR A 66 -2.71 2.23 18.14
CA TYR A 66 -1.48 2.24 17.34
C TYR A 66 -1.40 3.46 16.41
N PHE A 67 -2.46 3.74 15.64
CA PHE A 67 -2.50 4.89 14.74
C PHE A 67 -2.50 6.23 15.49
N ASN A 68 -3.23 6.32 16.61
CA ASN A 68 -3.26 7.52 17.45
C ASN A 68 -1.89 7.82 18.07
N LYS A 69 -1.13 6.79 18.47
CA LYS A 69 0.26 6.95 18.96
C LYS A 69 1.18 7.53 17.89
N LEU A 70 0.94 7.20 16.62
CA LEU A 70 1.70 7.70 15.47
C LEU A 70 1.19 9.06 14.95
N GLY A 71 0.02 9.53 15.39
CA GLY A 71 -0.58 10.78 14.92
C GLY A 71 -0.99 10.76 13.44
N VAL A 72 -1.22 9.56 12.88
CA VAL A 72 -1.56 9.37 11.46
C VAL A 72 -3.03 9.01 11.27
N LYS A 73 -3.54 9.14 10.05
CA LYS A 73 -4.89 8.67 9.68
C LYS A 73 -5.00 7.15 9.82
N TYR A 74 -6.22 6.65 9.81
CA TYR A 74 -6.49 5.22 9.90
C TYR A 74 -6.46 4.56 8.52
N TYR A 75 -5.90 3.36 8.46
CA TYR A 75 -5.72 2.61 7.21
C TYR A 75 -6.30 1.20 7.33
N LYS A 76 -6.99 0.75 6.27
CA LYS A 76 -7.60 -0.58 6.19
C LYS A 76 -6.56 -1.67 6.05
N MET A 77 -5.52 -1.42 5.25
CA MET A 77 -4.49 -2.38 4.94
C MET A 77 -3.14 -1.86 5.43
N ILE A 78 -2.48 -2.67 6.24
CA ILE A 78 -1.10 -2.45 6.66
C ILE A 78 -0.27 -3.58 6.07
N LYS A 79 0.82 -3.24 5.39
CA LYS A 79 1.73 -4.23 4.82
C LYS A 79 3.17 -3.82 5.07
N GLU A 80 4.04 -4.81 5.15
CA GLU A 80 5.48 -4.60 5.20
C GLU A 80 6.06 -4.66 3.79
N VAL A 81 6.92 -3.71 3.48
CA VAL A 81 7.66 -3.63 2.23
C VAL A 81 9.14 -3.58 2.55
N SER A 82 9.91 -4.46 1.93
CA SER A 82 11.36 -4.45 2.00
C SER A 82 11.90 -3.32 1.13
N TYR A 83 12.97 -2.67 1.56
CA TYR A 83 13.65 -1.68 0.73
C TYR A 83 15.15 -1.90 0.75
N ASP A 84 15.75 -1.79 -0.43
CA ASP A 84 17.20 -1.71 -0.52
C ASP A 84 17.64 -0.31 -0.08
N ILE A 85 18.69 -0.31 0.75
CA ILE A 85 19.53 0.87 0.93
C ILE A 85 20.41 0.86 -0.30
N ASP A 86 20.18 1.80 -1.21
CA ASP A 86 21.19 2.08 -2.22
C ASP A 86 22.42 2.55 -1.43
N GLN A 87 23.49 1.73 -1.40
CA GLN A 87 24.80 2.21 -0.97
C GLN A 87 25.32 3.06 -2.12
N GLU A 88 25.27 4.37 -1.91
CA GLU A 88 26.06 5.34 -2.67
C GLU A 88 27.51 5.32 -2.19
#